data_AF-A0AAJ2BIV5-F1
#
_entry.id   AF-A0AAJ2BIV5-F1
#
_cell.length_a   1.000
_cell.length_b   1.000
_cell.length_c   1.000
_cell.angle_alpha   90.00
_cell.angle_beta   90.00
_cell.angle_gamma   90.00
#
_symmetry.space_group_name_H-M   'P 1'
#
loop_
_entity.id
_entity.type
_entity.pdbx_description
1 polymer ?
#
loop_
_entity_poly.entity_id
_entity_poly.type
_entity_poly.pdbx_seq_one_letter_code
_entity_poly.pdbx_strand_id
1 'polypeptide(L)' 'MADTPTPQQYYETLTGRCWLDDVREWRRLQAEAQAAADHYLACPDDFGTPERERLEREWRTINERAGAFWQRMWGNLDRQ' A
#
# COMPACT_ATOMS: atom_id res chain seq x y z
N MET A 1 25.00 -11.78 -26.20
CA MET A 1 23.98 -12.34 -25.29
C MET A 1 23.13 -11.15 -24.87
N ALA A 2 21.81 -11.17 -25.08
CA ALA A 2 20.97 -10.09 -24.59
C ALA A 2 20.87 -10.25 -23.07
N ASP A 3 21.27 -9.23 -22.31
CA ASP A 3 21.08 -9.21 -20.86
C ASP A 3 19.59 -9.28 -20.54
N THR A 4 19.20 -10.24 -19.70
CA THR A 4 17.84 -10.31 -19.19
C THR A 4 17.54 -9.02 -18.42
N PRO A 5 16.46 -8.29 -18.75
CA PRO A 5 16.12 -7.06 -18.05
C PRO A 5 15.90 -7.38 -16.56
N THR A 6 16.41 -6.52 -15.69
CA THR A 6 16.09 -6.59 -14.27
C THR A 6 14.58 -6.41 -14.07
N PRO A 7 13.99 -6.92 -12.98
CA PRO A 7 12.56 -6.72 -12.68
C PRO A 7 12.15 -5.24 -12.72
N GLN A 8 13.05 -4.34 -12.29
CA GLN A 8 12.85 -2.89 -12.31
C GLN A 8 12.71 -2.35 -13.74
N GLN A 9 13.62 -2.75 -14.63
CA GLN A 9 13.57 -2.36 -16.05
C GLN A 9 12.36 -2.95 -16.76
N TYR A 10 11.99 -4.19 -16.43
CA TYR A 10 10.77 -4.82 -16.95
C TYR A 10 9.51 -4.07 -16.50
N TYR A 11 9.41 -3.74 -15.20
CA TYR A 11 8.31 -2.95 -14.64
C TYR A 11 8.15 -1.61 -15.34
N GLU A 12 9.26 -0.88 -15.51
CA GLU A 12 9.27 0.43 -16.15
C GLU A 12 8.83 0.35 -17.61
N THR A 13 9.27 -0.70 -18.33
CA THR A 13 8.86 -0.96 -19.71
C THR A 13 7.36 -1.29 -19.80
N LEU A 14 6.84 -2.12 -18.89
CA LEU A 14 5.47 -2.59 -18.91
C LEU A 14 4.46 -1.49 -18.49
N THR A 15 4.83 -0.67 -17.51
CA THR A 15 3.91 0.28 -16.86
C THR A 15 4.13 1.73 -17.26
N GLY A 16 5.29 2.06 -17.84
CA GLY A 16 5.72 3.44 -18.09
C GLY A 16 6.01 4.24 -16.82
N ARG A 17 6.08 3.59 -15.65
CA ARG A 17 6.30 4.23 -14.34
C ARG A 17 7.63 3.79 -13.74
N CYS A 18 8.35 4.71 -13.10
CA CYS A 18 9.58 4.38 -12.37
C CYS A 18 9.30 3.46 -11.19
N TRP A 19 10.04 2.35 -11.11
CA TRP A 19 9.89 1.38 -10.03
C TRP A 19 10.13 2.01 -8.65
N LEU A 20 11.18 2.82 -8.52
CA LEU A 20 11.55 3.42 -7.23
C LEU A 20 10.51 4.44 -6.74
N ASP A 21 9.88 5.18 -7.64
CA ASP A 21 8.82 6.12 -7.28
C ASP A 21 7.57 5.40 -6.80
N ASP A 22 7.23 4.28 -7.43
CA ASP A 22 6.11 3.45 -6.97
C ASP A 22 6.41 2.79 -5.61
N VAL A 23 7.64 2.35 -5.38
CA VAL A 23 8.06 1.85 -4.05
C VAL A 23 7.98 2.94 -2.98
N ARG A 24 8.37 4.18 -3.31
CA ARG A 24 8.24 5.34 -2.40
C ARG A 24 6.77 5.67 -2.11
N GLU A 25 5.92 5.62 -3.13
CA GLU A 25 4.48 5.85 -2.98
C GLU A 25 3.83 4.76 -2.12
N TRP A 26 4.19 3.48 -2.34
CA TRP A 26 3.75 2.40 -1.47
C TRP A 26 4.17 2.62 -0.02
N ARG A 27 5.43 3.03 0.23
CA ARG A 27 5.90 3.38 1.58
C ARG A 27 5.11 4.52 2.20
N ARG A 28 4.74 5.54 1.42
CA ARG A 28 3.90 6.66 1.87
C ARG A 28 2.53 6.16 2.31
N LEU A 29 1.88 5.30 1.51
CA LEU A 29 0.58 4.69 1.83
C LEU A 29 0.65 3.79 3.07
N GLN A 30 1.74 3.04 3.25
CA GLN A 30 1.98 2.25 4.46
C GLN A 30 2.12 3.12 5.71
N ALA A 31 2.81 4.26 5.61
CA ALA A 31 2.91 5.21 6.72
C ALA A 31 1.54 5.80 7.09
N GLU A 32 0.68 6.10 6.12
CA GLU A 32 -0.71 6.51 6.37
C GLU A 32 -1.52 5.41 7.06
N ALA A 33 -1.39 4.16 6.60
CA ALA A 33 -2.07 3.02 7.22
C ALA A 33 -1.62 2.80 8.67
N GLN A 34 -0.32 2.98 8.95
CA GLN A 34 0.22 2.91 10.30
C GLN A 34 -0.34 4.03 11.18
N ALA A 35 -0.36 5.28 10.70
CA ALA A 35 -0.91 6.40 11.46
C ALA A 35 -2.40 6.21 11.79
N ALA A 36 -3.18 5.63 10.87
CA ALA A 36 -4.58 5.30 11.11
C ALA A 36 -4.74 4.15 12.14
N ALA A 37 -3.86 3.15 12.09
CA ALA A 37 -3.82 2.09 13.10
C ALA A 37 -3.48 2.65 14.49
N ASP A 38 -2.49 3.54 14.58
CA ASP A 38 -2.09 4.18 15.83
C ASP A 38 -3.25 5.00 16.43
N HIS A 39 -4.01 5.71 15.59
CA HIS A 39 -5.20 6.45 16.02
C HIS A 39 -6.31 5.51 16.53
N TYR A 40 -6.57 4.40 15.83
CA TYR A 40 -7.51 3.38 16.30
C TYR A 40 -7.08 2.80 17.66
N LEU A 41 -5.80 2.48 17.84
CA LEU A 41 -5.26 1.93 19.08
C LEU A 41 -5.25 2.93 20.24
N ALA A 42 -5.18 4.23 19.95
CA ALA A 42 -5.29 5.29 20.94
C ALA A 42 -6.74 5.54 21.40
N CYS A 43 -7.74 5.02 20.68
CA CYS A 43 -9.16 5.16 21.02
C CYS A 43 -9.50 4.24 22.21
N PRO A 44 -9.98 4.77 23.35
CA PRO A 44 -10.35 3.95 24.51
C PRO A 44 -11.35 2.83 24.18
N ASP A 45 -11.19 1.66 24.80
CA ASP A 45 -12.05 0.47 24.63
C ASP A 45 -13.41 0.58 25.32
N ASP A 46 -13.60 1.69 26.04
CA ASP A 46 -14.74 1.90 26.90
C ASP A 46 -15.93 2.34 26.03
N PHE A 47 -16.75 1.36 25.69
CA PHE A 47 -18.02 1.43 24.98
C PHE A 47 -17.91 1.43 23.46
N GLY A 48 -18.76 0.61 22.82
CA GLY A 48 -18.98 0.54 21.38
C GLY A 48 -19.39 1.89 20.80
N THR A 49 -18.41 2.77 20.72
CA THR A 49 -18.56 4.14 20.28
C THR A 49 -18.53 4.08 18.76
N PRO A 50 -19.52 4.70 18.10
CA PRO A 50 -19.50 4.88 16.64
C PRO A 50 -18.18 5.47 16.13
N GLU A 51 -17.43 6.15 17.00
CA GLU A 51 -16.08 6.63 16.75
C GLU A 51 -15.05 5.50 16.57
N ARG A 52 -14.99 4.51 17.45
CA ARG A 52 -14.06 3.38 17.29
C ARG A 52 -14.35 2.59 16.01
N GLU A 53 -15.63 2.36 15.69
CA GLU A 53 -16.01 1.74 14.42
C GLU A 53 -15.64 2.59 13.20
N ARG A 54 -15.78 3.93 13.31
CA ARG A 54 -15.35 4.86 12.25
C ARG A 54 -13.85 4.76 12.04
N LEU A 55 -13.06 4.78 13.11
CA LEU A 55 -11.60 4.66 13.06
C LEU A 55 -11.17 3.30 12.51
N GLU A 56 -11.86 2.22 12.87
CA GLU A 56 -11.62 0.89 12.31
C GLU A 56 -11.87 0.86 10.79
N ARG A 57 -13.01 1.41 10.33
CA ARG A 57 -13.34 1.50 8.91
C ARG A 57 -12.33 2.36 8.14
N GLU A 58 -11.90 3.47 8.73
CA GLU A 58 -10.90 4.37 8.16
C GLU A 58 -9.55 3.66 8.01
N TRP A 59 -9.04 3.06 9.10
CA TRP A 59 -7.81 2.28 9.09
C TRP A 59 -7.87 1.16 8.04
N ARG A 60 -8.95 0.39 8.03
CA ARG A 60 -9.14 -0.70 7.07
C ARG A 60 -9.13 -0.20 5.63
N THR A 61 -9.83 0.90 5.35
CA THR A 61 -9.87 1.50 3.99
C THR A 61 -8.48 1.93 3.53
N ILE A 62 -7.71 2.58 4.39
CA ILE A 62 -6.35 3.05 4.06
C ILE A 62 -5.42 1.85 3.85
N ASN A 63 -5.52 0.84 4.70
CA ASN A 63 -4.71 -0.38 4.62
C ASN A 63 -5.02 -1.19 3.35
N GLU A 64 -6.31 -1.35 3.00
CA GLU A 64 -6.76 -1.98 1.75
C GLU A 64 -6.23 -1.24 0.52
N ARG A 65 -6.20 0.10 0.54
CA ARG A 65 -5.60 0.91 -0.55
C ARG A 65 -4.09 0.67 -0.68
N ALA A 66 -3.36 0.64 0.44
CA ALA A 66 -1.92 0.37 0.44
C ALA A 66 -1.61 -1.06 -0.06
N GLY A 67 -2.41 -2.05 0.37
CA GLY A 67 -2.32 -3.44 -0.08
C GLY A 67 -2.66 -3.61 -1.56
N ALA A 68 -3.74 -3.00 -2.05
CA ALA A 68 -4.11 -3.04 -3.46
C ALA A 68 -3.04 -2.40 -4.36
N PHE A 69 -2.44 -1.29 -3.90
CA PHE A 69 -1.32 -0.67 -4.62
C PHE A 69 -0.14 -1.64 -4.74
N TRP A 70 0.25 -2.28 -3.64
CA TRP A 70 1.33 -3.27 -3.60
C TRP A 70 1.04 -4.47 -4.49
N GLN A 71 -0.15 -5.05 -4.40
CA GLN A 71 -0.57 -6.17 -5.23
C GLN A 71 -0.55 -5.82 -6.72
N ARG A 72 -0.96 -4.61 -7.09
CA ARG A 72 -0.88 -4.16 -8.48
C ARG A 72 0.56 -4.01 -8.98
N MET A 73 1.47 -3.51 -8.13
CA MET A 73 2.90 -3.41 -8.49
C MET A 73 3.48 -4.79 -8.85
N TRP A 74 3.28 -5.79 -7.97
CA TRP A 74 3.77 -7.14 -8.21
C TRP A 74 3.00 -7.87 -9.30
N GLY A 75 1.69 -7.69 -9.38
CA GLY A 75 0.88 -8.25 -10.45
C GLY A 75 1.27 -7.75 -11.84
N ASN A 76 1.91 -6.58 -11.95
CA ASN A 76 2.53 -6.16 -13.21
C ASN A 76 3.82 -6.95 -13.49
N LEU A 77 4.63 -7.26 -12.49
CA LEU A 77 5.84 -8.08 -12.64
C LEU A 77 5.52 -9.55 -12.94
N ASP A 78 4.46 -10.10 -12.34
CA ASP A 78 4.07 -11.50 -12.45
C ASP A 78 3.34 -11.85 -13.77
N ARG A 79 3.07 -10.85 -14.64
CA ARG A 79 2.47 -11.05 -15.97
C ARG A 79 3.45 -11.52 -17.05
N GLN A 80 4.69 -11.87 -16.67
CA GLN A 80 5.67 -12.50 -17.56
C GLN A 80 5.25 -13.90 -18.00
#